data_AF-A0A7Y3UBE7-F1
#
_entry.id   AF-A0A7Y3UBE7-F1
#
_cell.length_a   1.000
_cell.length_b   1.000
_cell.length_c   1.000
_cell.angle_alpha   90.00
_cell.angle_beta   90.00
_cell.angle_gamma   90.00
#
_symmetry.space_group_name_H-M   'P 1'
#
loop_
_entity.id
_entity.type
_entity.pdbx_description
1 polymer ?
#
loop_
_entity_poly.entity_id
_entity_poly.type
_entity_poly.pdbx_seq_one_letter_code
_entity_poly.pdbx_strand_id
1 'polypeptide(L)'
;MHLNEKTSQNDIGRSRCLSAWGCWSVPPVSLLARACALFTLCLTCCARADEYAIIQLETTEKWSFGESINSLGLVCGAASGDPLAAPIVWERDNYLKLGNLGGNDSTAQAISDSGVVVGYSGYPDFREIPFVWIQGRGDWMALPMPDGYDVGRANGVNEHNQAVGFCRHFELGDSTAVTWTSGQVNELPGLGGWGSAAADISDSGWIVGWAVDDQLTRQAVLWTSQSTIVVLGTLGGWWSVGTAYGVNDFGQITGFSEASVDEHAFLWQDGEMFDIHDHPWDTSIAFGIANTGEVVGTLIKSSYGEWTAFLWRDGSGMLELRNMLPPNSNWTNLEQALDINEFGQIVGYGFRSDRNSYNHGFLMTPIYPTFTLDQPSPGVAGEVNTITARNLTPGAKVYLIYGMVGGGSIIPRCEIVEAALQIDDPVIAGTAIANANGIATLVGKVPSKWAGQEVLIQGLVSSECDISNLIVVKFE
;
A
#
# COMPACT_ATOMS: atom_id res chain seq x y z
N MET A 1 -56.82 33.94 5.22
CA MET A 1 -57.91 33.22 5.89
C MET A 1 -58.24 32.00 5.03
N HIS A 2 -57.97 30.84 5.63
CA HIS A 2 -58.16 29.45 5.25
C HIS A 2 -59.30 29.02 4.28
N LEU A 3 -58.98 28.13 3.33
CA LEU A 3 -59.41 26.71 3.16
C LEU A 3 -59.56 26.37 1.66
N ASN A 4 -58.75 25.49 1.06
CA ASN A 4 -58.62 24.01 1.13
C ASN A 4 -59.59 23.20 0.24
N GLU A 5 -58.97 22.28 -0.51
CA GLU A 5 -59.42 20.97 -0.98
C GLU A 5 -60.08 20.75 -2.37
N LYS A 6 -59.29 19.99 -3.15
CA LYS A 6 -59.60 18.76 -3.91
C LYS A 6 -60.24 18.86 -5.30
N THR A 7 -59.38 18.59 -6.28
CA THR A 7 -59.71 18.13 -7.64
C THR A 7 -59.98 16.62 -7.65
N SER A 8 -61.06 16.25 -8.32
CA SER A 8 -61.42 14.88 -8.70
C SER A 8 -60.86 14.51 -10.07
N GLN A 9 -60.59 13.20 -10.20
CA GLN A 9 -60.34 12.36 -11.36
C GLN A 9 -61.09 12.71 -12.66
N ASN A 10 -60.51 12.21 -13.76
CA ASN A 10 -61.13 11.60 -14.97
C ASN A 10 -60.51 12.18 -16.26
N ASP A 11 -60.28 11.45 -17.34
CA ASP A 11 -60.21 10.01 -17.61
C ASP A 11 -59.80 9.90 -19.10
N ILE A 12 -59.28 8.74 -19.49
CA ILE A 12 -59.45 8.10 -20.81
C ILE A 12 -58.87 8.77 -22.07
N GLY A 13 -57.99 8.02 -22.75
CA GLY A 13 -57.71 8.19 -24.18
C GLY A 13 -56.69 7.20 -24.73
N ARG A 14 -57.09 5.93 -24.91
CA ARG A 14 -56.31 4.89 -25.62
C ARG A 14 -56.23 5.19 -27.14
N SER A 15 -55.05 5.01 -27.74
CA SER A 15 -54.90 4.25 -29.01
C SER A 15 -53.44 4.04 -29.41
N ARG A 16 -53.12 2.80 -29.76
CA ARG A 16 -51.84 2.30 -30.31
C ARG A 16 -51.67 2.72 -31.78
N CYS A 17 -50.44 3.01 -32.22
CA CYS A 17 -49.71 2.18 -33.20
C CYS A 17 -48.31 2.74 -33.57
N LEU A 18 -47.45 1.79 -33.97
CA LEU A 18 -46.06 1.85 -34.42
C LEU A 18 -45.73 2.87 -35.52
N SER A 19 -44.56 3.54 -35.43
CA SER A 19 -43.42 3.39 -36.38
C SER A 19 -42.39 4.55 -36.27
N ALA A 20 -41.12 4.15 -36.04
CA ALA A 20 -39.83 4.67 -36.51
C ALA A 20 -39.58 6.17 -36.88
N TRP A 21 -38.38 6.62 -36.47
CA TRP A 21 -37.61 7.84 -36.80
C TRP A 21 -37.84 9.13 -35.97
N GLY A 22 -36.92 9.32 -35.01
CA GLY A 22 -36.25 10.60 -34.74
C GLY A 22 -37.04 11.72 -34.07
N CYS A 23 -36.89 11.84 -32.75
CA CYS A 23 -36.73 13.16 -32.13
C CYS A 23 -36.09 13.04 -30.74
N TRP A 24 -35.02 13.80 -30.52
CA TRP A 24 -34.34 13.96 -29.25
C TRP A 24 -35.30 14.58 -28.23
N SER A 25 -35.42 13.99 -27.05
CA SER A 25 -36.00 14.64 -25.87
C SER A 25 -35.05 14.53 -24.70
N VAL A 26 -34.44 15.67 -24.39
CA VAL A 26 -33.57 15.96 -23.26
C VAL A 26 -34.37 15.82 -21.95
N PRO A 27 -33.92 15.05 -20.94
CA PRO A 27 -34.48 15.17 -19.60
C PRO A 27 -33.88 16.38 -18.87
N PRO A 28 -34.64 17.03 -17.97
CA PRO A 28 -34.28 18.34 -17.43
C PRO A 28 -33.03 18.28 -16.55
N VAL A 29 -32.15 19.24 -16.80
CA VAL A 29 -30.92 19.53 -16.05
C VAL A 29 -31.27 20.03 -14.65
N SER A 30 -31.10 19.19 -13.63
CA SER A 30 -30.78 19.64 -12.26
C SER A 30 -30.48 18.42 -11.38
N LEU A 31 -29.22 17.97 -11.38
CA LEU A 31 -28.51 17.22 -10.30
C LEU A 31 -27.26 16.44 -10.81
N LEU A 32 -26.89 16.55 -12.09
CA LEU A 32 -25.71 15.87 -12.67
C LEU A 32 -24.46 16.76 -12.86
N ALA A 33 -24.47 18.01 -12.39
CA ALA A 33 -23.34 18.93 -12.55
C ALA A 33 -22.24 18.81 -11.47
N ARG A 34 -22.32 17.83 -10.56
CA ARG A 34 -21.24 17.53 -9.59
C ARG A 34 -20.52 16.20 -9.84
N ALA A 35 -20.95 15.41 -10.83
CA ALA A 35 -20.34 14.10 -11.13
C ALA A 35 -19.43 14.10 -12.38
N CYS A 36 -19.41 15.18 -13.17
CA CYS A 36 -18.61 15.25 -14.40
C CYS A 36 -17.20 15.84 -14.22
N ALA A 37 -16.77 16.20 -13.01
CA ALA A 37 -15.39 16.61 -12.75
C ALA A 37 -14.46 15.43 -12.41
N LEU A 38 -15.02 14.24 -12.14
CA LEU A 38 -14.26 13.03 -11.77
C LEU A 38 -13.97 12.06 -12.93
N PHE A 39 -14.62 12.23 -14.09
CA PHE A 39 -14.43 11.36 -15.27
C PHE A 39 -13.67 12.02 -16.42
N THR A 40 -13.02 13.16 -16.13
CA THR A 40 -11.93 13.69 -16.95
C THR A 40 -10.59 13.48 -16.26
N LEU A 41 -10.44 12.39 -15.48
CA LEU A 41 -9.19 11.64 -15.55
C LEU A 41 -9.13 11.13 -16.99
N CYS A 42 -8.48 11.95 -17.79
CA CYS A 42 -7.94 11.56 -19.06
C CYS A 42 -7.36 10.15 -18.93
N LEU A 43 -7.38 9.39 -20.01
CA LEU A 43 -6.37 8.38 -20.29
C LEU A 43 -4.99 9.07 -20.34
N THR A 44 -4.58 9.72 -19.25
CA THR A 44 -3.18 9.85 -18.88
C THR A 44 -2.71 8.41 -18.81
N CYS A 45 -1.96 8.04 -19.84
CA CYS A 45 -1.02 6.94 -19.91
C CYS A 45 -0.80 6.30 -18.53
N CYS A 46 -0.77 4.98 -18.48
CA CYS A 46 -0.12 4.20 -17.43
C CYS A 46 1.37 4.63 -17.30
N ALA A 47 1.61 5.86 -16.87
CA ALA A 47 2.89 6.32 -16.41
C ALA A 47 3.07 5.56 -15.11
N ARG A 48 3.94 4.54 -15.16
CA ARG A 48 4.41 3.85 -13.98
C ARG A 48 5.40 4.78 -13.29
N ALA A 49 5.34 4.85 -11.97
CA ALA A 49 6.32 5.65 -11.22
C ALA A 49 7.66 4.92 -11.21
N ASP A 50 8.71 5.59 -11.65
CA ASP A 50 10.10 5.14 -11.49
C ASP A 50 10.77 5.82 -10.29
N GLU A 51 10.07 6.74 -9.64
CA GLU A 51 10.54 7.51 -8.49
C GLU A 51 9.51 7.47 -7.36
N TYR A 52 10.01 7.43 -6.13
CA TYR A 52 9.18 7.42 -4.93
C TYR A 52 9.63 8.52 -3.97
N ALA A 53 8.70 9.04 -3.20
CA ALA A 53 9.01 9.65 -1.91
C ALA A 53 8.94 8.57 -0.82
N ILE A 54 9.71 8.74 0.25
CA ILE A 54 9.74 7.77 1.35
C ILE A 54 9.54 8.46 2.69
N ILE A 55 8.43 8.14 3.35
CA ILE A 55 8.07 8.66 4.66
C ILE A 55 8.41 7.59 5.69
N GLN A 56 9.07 7.98 6.78
CA GLN A 56 9.25 7.09 7.91
C GLN A 56 7.93 6.97 8.69
N LEU A 57 7.52 5.74 9.02
CA LEU A 57 6.41 5.49 9.93
C LEU A 57 6.86 5.77 11.36
N GLU A 58 6.84 7.06 11.71
CA GLU A 58 7.37 7.60 12.95
C GLU A 58 6.60 7.08 14.16
N THR A 59 7.35 6.84 15.24
CA THR A 59 6.84 6.54 16.58
C THR A 59 7.82 7.10 17.62
N THR A 60 7.41 7.20 18.88
CA THR A 60 8.34 7.49 19.99
C THR A 60 9.27 6.33 20.34
N GLU A 61 9.19 5.24 19.59
CA GLU A 61 9.64 3.92 19.95
C GLU A 61 10.90 3.54 19.15
N LYS A 62 11.62 2.49 19.57
CA LYS A 62 12.95 2.19 19.01
C LYS A 62 12.90 1.66 17.59
N TRP A 63 11.88 0.87 17.28
CA TRP A 63 11.66 0.21 15.99
C TRP A 63 10.18 0.29 15.61
N SER A 64 9.91 0.22 14.30
CA SER A 64 8.56 0.13 13.74
C SER A 64 8.57 -0.72 12.47
N PHE A 65 7.42 -1.28 12.12
CA PHE A 65 7.17 -2.04 10.90
C PHE A 65 5.78 -1.66 10.37
N GLY A 66 5.65 -1.38 9.06
CA GLY A 66 4.36 -1.29 8.38
C GLY A 66 4.05 -2.64 7.74
N GLU A 67 2.95 -3.27 8.15
CA GLU A 67 2.54 -4.61 7.72
C GLU A 67 1.57 -4.56 6.54
N SER A 68 0.59 -3.66 6.58
CA SER A 68 -0.44 -3.54 5.54
C SER A 68 -0.88 -2.09 5.35
N ILE A 69 -1.32 -1.76 4.14
CA ILE A 69 -1.78 -0.43 3.72
C ILE A 69 -3.10 -0.52 2.96
N ASN A 70 -4.07 0.32 3.32
CA ASN A 70 -5.32 0.42 2.57
C ASN A 70 -5.26 1.48 1.45
N SER A 71 -6.30 1.57 0.63
CA SER A 71 -6.42 2.53 -0.49
C SER A 71 -6.50 3.98 -0.02
N LEU A 72 -6.79 4.23 1.26
CA LEU A 72 -6.83 5.58 1.85
C LEU A 72 -5.46 6.05 2.36
N GLY A 73 -4.41 5.21 2.26
CA GLY A 73 -3.08 5.49 2.79
C GLY A 73 -2.95 5.25 4.30
N LEU A 74 -3.94 4.61 4.93
CA LEU A 74 -3.79 4.16 6.32
C LEU A 74 -2.91 2.93 6.36
N VAL A 75 -1.89 2.96 7.22
CA VAL A 75 -0.96 1.86 7.40
C VAL A 75 -1.20 1.24 8.76
N CYS A 76 -1.26 -0.09 8.85
CA CYS A 76 -1.21 -0.79 10.14
C CYS A 76 0.08 -1.61 10.30
N GLY A 77 0.44 -1.92 11.53
CA GLY A 77 1.64 -2.69 11.83
C GLY A 77 1.95 -2.74 13.31
N ALA A 78 3.25 -2.70 13.63
CA ALA A 78 3.73 -2.72 15.01
C ALA A 78 4.88 -1.75 15.23
N ALA A 79 5.05 -1.33 16.48
CA ALA A 79 6.23 -0.64 16.94
C ALA A 79 6.65 -1.16 18.32
N SER A 80 7.92 -0.95 18.67
CA SER A 80 8.36 -1.29 20.03
C SER A 80 7.47 -0.59 21.04
N GLY A 81 7.23 -1.15 22.22
CA GLY A 81 6.43 -0.44 23.21
C GLY A 81 5.98 -1.34 24.34
N ASP A 82 5.45 -0.73 25.40
CA ASP A 82 5.19 -1.45 26.65
C ASP A 82 4.15 -2.58 26.46
N PRO A 83 4.51 -3.86 26.74
CA PRO A 83 5.79 -4.35 27.28
C PRO A 83 6.88 -4.75 26.26
N LEU A 84 6.54 -5.22 25.05
CA LEU A 84 7.53 -5.52 23.99
C LEU A 84 7.17 -4.87 22.63
N ALA A 85 5.95 -5.11 22.14
CA ALA A 85 5.45 -4.55 20.89
C ALA A 85 3.98 -4.12 21.03
N ALA A 86 3.65 -3.00 20.40
CA ALA A 86 2.29 -2.48 20.34
C ALA A 86 1.78 -2.49 18.90
N PRO A 87 0.50 -2.82 18.68
CA PRO A 87 -0.11 -2.66 17.37
C PRO A 87 -0.30 -1.16 17.11
N ILE A 88 -0.10 -0.72 15.88
CA ILE A 88 -0.17 0.69 15.50
C ILE A 88 -0.98 0.85 14.21
N VAL A 89 -1.69 1.98 14.11
CA VAL A 89 -2.21 2.49 12.84
C VAL A 89 -1.61 3.87 12.60
N TRP A 90 -0.96 4.08 11.47
CA TRP A 90 -0.46 5.36 11.01
C TRP A 90 -1.47 6.00 10.05
N GLU A 91 -1.69 7.29 10.23
CA GLU A 91 -2.46 8.15 9.35
C GLU A 91 -1.68 9.45 9.17
N ARG A 92 -1.16 9.68 7.97
CA ARG A 92 -0.32 10.85 7.65
C ARG A 92 0.87 10.96 8.63
N ASP A 93 1.06 12.15 9.22
CA ASP A 93 2.13 12.45 10.18
C ASP A 93 1.81 11.99 11.62
N ASN A 94 0.76 11.19 11.83
CA ASN A 94 0.31 10.79 13.16
C ASN A 94 0.11 9.28 13.25
N TYR A 95 0.08 8.77 14.48
CA TYR A 95 -0.17 7.37 14.74
C TYR A 95 -1.07 7.16 15.95
N LEU A 96 -1.86 6.09 15.89
CA LEU A 96 -2.68 5.61 16.98
C LEU A 96 -2.09 4.31 17.51
N LYS A 97 -1.63 4.32 18.77
CA LYS A 97 -1.32 3.10 19.49
C LYS A 97 -2.62 2.37 19.83
N LEU A 98 -2.73 1.18 19.29
CA LEU A 98 -3.84 0.27 19.49
C LEU A 98 -3.75 -0.42 20.86
N GLY A 99 -4.89 -0.88 21.36
CA GLY A 99 -4.97 -1.71 22.56
C GLY A 99 -4.41 -3.11 22.27
N ASN A 100 -3.91 -3.78 23.31
CA ASN A 100 -3.18 -5.03 23.17
C ASN A 100 -3.86 -6.21 23.89
N LEU A 101 -5.14 -6.09 24.27
CA LEU A 101 -5.89 -7.11 25.05
C LEU A 101 -5.17 -7.61 26.34
N GLY A 102 -4.22 -6.84 26.87
CA GLY A 102 -3.40 -7.25 28.01
C GLY A 102 -2.24 -8.19 27.67
N GLY A 103 -2.01 -8.48 26.38
CA GLY A 103 -0.79 -9.09 25.88
C GLY A 103 0.41 -8.15 25.93
N ASN A 104 1.58 -8.67 25.56
CA ASN A 104 2.83 -7.92 25.56
C ASN A 104 3.56 -7.81 24.22
N ASP A 105 3.19 -8.63 23.25
CA ASP A 105 3.79 -8.65 21.92
C ASP A 105 2.68 -8.71 20.88
N SER A 106 2.22 -7.55 20.42
CA SER A 106 0.99 -7.44 19.62
C SER A 106 1.22 -6.69 18.33
N THR A 107 0.62 -7.18 17.25
CA THR A 107 0.79 -6.66 15.89
C THR A 107 -0.56 -6.53 15.20
N ALA A 108 -0.78 -5.40 14.51
CA ALA A 108 -1.85 -5.26 13.54
C ALA A 108 -1.35 -5.77 12.18
N GLN A 109 -2.00 -6.79 11.63
CA GLN A 109 -1.53 -7.51 10.44
C GLN A 109 -2.16 -6.99 9.15
N ALA A 110 -3.46 -6.69 9.16
CA ALA A 110 -4.17 -6.21 7.97
C ALA A 110 -5.19 -5.12 8.29
N ILE A 111 -5.44 -4.25 7.31
CA ILE A 111 -6.37 -3.14 7.38
C ILE A 111 -7.23 -3.06 6.11
N SER A 112 -8.52 -2.81 6.28
CA SER A 112 -9.48 -2.53 5.20
C SER A 112 -9.66 -1.02 4.98
N ASP A 113 -10.15 -0.60 3.80
CA ASP A 113 -10.59 0.75 3.46
C ASP A 113 -11.70 1.25 4.40
N SER A 114 -12.55 0.35 4.88
CA SER A 114 -13.55 0.66 5.91
C SER A 114 -12.97 0.88 7.32
N GLY A 115 -11.66 0.73 7.50
CA GLY A 115 -10.95 1.00 8.76
C GLY A 115 -11.09 -0.12 9.78
N VAL A 116 -11.38 -1.34 9.33
CA VAL A 116 -11.27 -2.55 10.17
C VAL A 116 -9.84 -3.04 10.13
N VAL A 117 -9.27 -3.24 11.31
CA VAL A 117 -7.91 -3.73 11.53
C VAL A 117 -7.97 -5.07 12.24
N VAL A 118 -7.21 -6.05 11.78
CA VAL A 118 -7.08 -7.36 12.42
C VAL A 118 -5.64 -7.65 12.76
N GLY A 119 -5.42 -8.59 13.68
CA GLY A 119 -4.09 -8.95 14.10
C GLY A 119 -4.10 -9.95 15.25
N TYR A 120 -3.05 -9.91 16.06
CA TYR A 120 -2.92 -10.77 17.22
C TYR A 120 -2.31 -10.05 18.42
N SER A 121 -2.68 -10.54 19.61
CA SER A 121 -2.11 -10.14 20.88
C SER A 121 -1.35 -11.32 21.50
N GLY A 122 -0.03 -11.26 21.52
CA GLY A 122 0.84 -12.26 22.14
C GLY A 122 1.00 -12.06 23.64
N TYR A 123 1.11 -13.17 24.38
CA TYR A 123 1.27 -13.22 25.84
C TYR A 123 2.61 -13.86 26.24
N PRO A 124 3.08 -13.65 27.49
CA PRO A 124 4.35 -14.24 27.97
C PRO A 124 4.43 -15.77 27.95
N ASP A 125 3.29 -16.47 27.87
CA ASP A 125 3.22 -17.93 27.72
C ASP A 125 3.23 -18.38 26.24
N PHE A 126 3.57 -17.47 25.32
CA PHE A 126 3.62 -17.67 23.86
C PHE A 126 2.28 -17.97 23.20
N ARG A 127 1.17 -17.80 23.93
CA ARG A 127 -0.16 -17.81 23.32
C ARG A 127 -0.46 -16.49 22.67
N GLU A 128 -1.25 -16.54 21.61
CA GLU A 128 -1.67 -15.38 20.83
C GLU A 128 -3.17 -15.40 20.70
N ILE A 129 -3.80 -14.24 20.91
CA ILE A 129 -5.24 -14.08 20.78
C ILE A 129 -5.50 -13.23 19.54
N PRO A 130 -6.24 -13.75 18.54
CA PRO A 130 -6.58 -12.98 17.36
C PRO A 130 -7.55 -11.86 17.76
N PHE A 131 -7.41 -10.68 17.18
CA PHE A 131 -8.27 -9.55 17.48
C PHE A 131 -8.79 -8.86 16.21
N VAL A 132 -9.88 -8.11 16.40
CA VAL A 132 -10.36 -7.09 15.47
C VAL A 132 -10.55 -5.76 16.20
N TRP A 133 -10.23 -4.68 15.49
CA TRP A 133 -10.47 -3.30 15.87
C TRP A 133 -11.22 -2.58 14.74
N ILE A 134 -12.21 -1.77 15.11
CA ILE A 134 -13.01 -1.02 14.15
C ILE A 134 -12.92 0.47 14.50
N GLN A 135 -12.44 1.26 13.54
CA GLN A 135 -12.33 2.71 13.70
C GLN A 135 -13.68 3.33 14.10
N GLY A 136 -13.66 4.22 15.09
CA GLY A 136 -14.85 4.92 15.58
C GLY A 136 -15.78 4.14 16.52
N ARG A 137 -15.66 2.80 16.63
CA ARG A 137 -16.31 2.03 17.69
C ARG A 137 -15.51 2.00 18.99
N GLY A 138 -14.19 2.12 18.90
CA GLY A 138 -13.28 2.20 20.05
C GLY A 138 -13.05 0.88 20.80
N ASP A 139 -13.85 -0.15 20.52
CA ASP A 139 -13.76 -1.46 21.18
C ASP A 139 -12.85 -2.43 20.43
N TRP A 140 -11.98 -3.06 21.22
CA TRP A 140 -11.10 -4.16 20.84
C TRP A 140 -11.84 -5.46 21.11
N MET A 141 -11.90 -6.35 20.14
CA MET A 141 -12.61 -7.61 20.31
C MET A 141 -11.68 -8.77 19.99
N ALA A 142 -11.53 -9.68 20.96
CA ALA A 142 -10.96 -10.99 20.69
C ALA A 142 -11.87 -11.72 19.69
N LEU A 143 -11.29 -12.25 18.63
CA LEU A 143 -11.98 -13.13 17.70
C LEU A 143 -12.10 -14.52 18.32
N PRO A 144 -13.26 -15.19 18.19
CA PRO A 144 -13.43 -16.53 18.76
C PRO A 144 -12.52 -17.55 18.07
N MET A 145 -12.07 -18.56 18.80
CA MET A 145 -11.32 -19.70 18.25
C MET A 145 -12.22 -20.95 18.26
N PRO A 146 -11.99 -21.93 17.37
CA PRO A 146 -12.74 -23.19 17.42
C PRO A 146 -12.49 -23.91 18.76
N ASP A 147 -13.43 -24.77 19.16
CA ASP A 147 -13.35 -25.47 20.44
C ASP A 147 -12.05 -26.28 20.57
N GLY A 148 -11.31 -26.07 21.65
CA GLY A 148 -10.05 -26.76 21.94
C GLY A 148 -8.79 -25.98 21.56
N TYR A 149 -8.87 -25.04 20.62
CA TYR A 149 -7.74 -24.21 20.19
C TYR A 149 -7.45 -23.10 21.22
N ASP A 150 -6.16 -22.81 21.43
CA ASP A 150 -5.69 -21.86 22.45
C ASP A 150 -4.67 -20.83 21.93
N VAL A 151 -4.45 -20.81 20.62
CA VAL A 151 -3.66 -19.79 19.93
C VAL A 151 -4.32 -19.45 18.60
N GLY A 152 -4.34 -18.17 18.22
CA GLY A 152 -4.77 -17.75 16.89
C GLY A 152 -4.18 -16.41 16.44
N ARG A 153 -4.14 -16.25 15.11
CA ARG A 153 -3.80 -14.99 14.44
C ARG A 153 -4.78 -14.70 13.33
N ALA A 154 -5.19 -13.44 13.22
CA ALA A 154 -5.89 -12.94 12.04
C ALA A 154 -4.88 -12.19 11.17
N ASN A 155 -4.71 -12.66 9.93
CA ASN A 155 -3.66 -12.24 9.01
C ASN A 155 -4.19 -11.35 7.88
N GLY A 156 -5.42 -11.57 7.41
CA GLY A 156 -6.04 -10.79 6.33
C GLY A 156 -7.47 -10.36 6.67
N VAL A 157 -7.93 -9.25 6.08
CA VAL A 157 -9.30 -8.73 6.21
C VAL A 157 -9.75 -8.05 4.90
N ASN A 158 -11.02 -8.23 4.52
CA ASN A 158 -11.60 -7.61 3.33
C ASN A 158 -12.72 -6.60 3.67
N GLU A 159 -13.23 -5.88 2.66
CA GLU A 159 -14.29 -4.86 2.80
C GLU A 159 -15.65 -5.42 3.21
N HIS A 160 -15.83 -6.74 3.10
CA HIS A 160 -17.02 -7.43 3.60
C HIS A 160 -16.94 -7.73 5.10
N ASN A 161 -15.94 -7.19 5.82
CA ASN A 161 -15.66 -7.46 7.23
C ASN A 161 -15.43 -8.95 7.50
N GLN A 162 -14.83 -9.65 6.55
CA GLN A 162 -14.39 -11.02 6.70
C GLN A 162 -12.90 -11.01 6.99
N ALA A 163 -12.49 -11.70 8.04
CA ALA A 163 -11.08 -11.88 8.36
C ALA A 163 -10.67 -13.34 8.16
N VAL A 164 -9.40 -13.57 7.87
CA VAL A 164 -8.82 -14.91 7.71
C VAL A 164 -7.54 -15.04 8.50
N GLY A 165 -7.15 -16.27 8.80
CA GLY A 165 -5.90 -16.55 9.50
C GLY A 165 -5.80 -18.01 9.89
N PHE A 166 -5.31 -18.26 11.11
CA PHE A 166 -5.23 -19.62 11.65
C PHE A 166 -5.52 -19.68 13.14
N CYS A 167 -5.90 -20.87 13.59
CA CYS A 167 -5.87 -21.27 14.99
C CYS A 167 -4.98 -22.51 15.14
N ARG A 168 -4.31 -22.67 16.28
CA ARG A 168 -3.53 -23.87 16.60
C ARG A 168 -3.72 -24.33 18.05
N HIS A 169 -3.50 -25.62 18.29
CA HIS A 169 -3.29 -26.13 19.64
C HIS A 169 -1.83 -25.92 20.03
N PHE A 170 -1.57 -25.19 21.12
CA PHE A 170 -0.22 -24.83 21.52
C PHE A 170 0.70 -26.04 21.73
N GLU A 171 0.21 -27.06 22.44
CA GLU A 171 1.00 -28.24 22.84
C GLU A 171 1.11 -29.30 21.73
N LEU A 172 0.09 -29.43 20.89
CA LEU A 172 0.05 -30.42 19.81
C LEU A 172 0.71 -29.90 18.52
N GLY A 173 0.71 -28.58 18.33
CA GLY A 173 1.32 -27.90 17.18
C GLY A 173 0.50 -27.99 15.89
N ASP A 174 -0.62 -28.70 15.88
CA ASP A 174 -1.53 -28.74 14.73
C ASP A 174 -2.27 -27.40 14.58
N SER A 175 -2.49 -27.02 13.33
CA SER A 175 -3.10 -25.73 12.96
C SER A 175 -4.16 -25.91 11.90
N THR A 176 -5.16 -25.04 11.94
CA THR A 176 -6.24 -25.00 10.95
C THR A 176 -6.38 -23.56 10.43
N ALA A 177 -6.50 -23.43 9.12
CA ALA A 177 -6.89 -22.19 8.49
C ALA A 177 -8.33 -21.87 8.87
N VAL A 178 -8.61 -20.62 9.23
CA VAL A 178 -9.94 -20.20 9.67
C VAL A 178 -10.38 -18.92 8.98
N THR A 179 -11.70 -18.75 8.94
CA THR A 179 -12.36 -17.50 8.58
C THR A 179 -13.15 -16.99 9.78
N TRP A 180 -13.17 -15.67 9.96
CA TRP A 180 -14.08 -14.97 10.85
C TRP A 180 -15.06 -14.17 10.01
N THR A 181 -16.35 -14.46 10.14
CA THR A 181 -17.42 -13.73 9.46
C THR A 181 -18.56 -13.49 10.44
N SER A 182 -18.99 -12.23 10.58
CA SER A 182 -20.06 -11.86 11.51
C SER A 182 -19.83 -12.34 12.96
N GLY A 183 -18.56 -12.33 13.41
CA GLY A 183 -18.17 -12.77 14.76
C GLY A 183 -18.26 -14.28 15.00
N GLN A 184 -18.38 -15.08 13.95
CA GLN A 184 -18.30 -16.54 14.00
C GLN A 184 -17.01 -17.02 13.36
N VAL A 185 -16.39 -18.06 13.93
CA VAL A 185 -15.21 -18.72 13.38
C VAL A 185 -15.63 -19.97 12.61
N ASN A 186 -15.08 -20.16 11.42
CA ASN A 186 -15.28 -21.37 10.62
C ASN A 186 -13.93 -21.88 10.15
N GLU A 187 -13.70 -23.18 10.33
CA GLU A 187 -12.53 -23.87 9.79
C GLU A 187 -12.63 -24.02 8.27
N LEU A 188 -11.51 -23.79 7.59
CA LEU A 188 -11.33 -24.07 6.17
C LEU A 188 -10.81 -25.50 6.01
N PRO A 189 -11.19 -26.21 4.93
CA PRO A 189 -10.72 -27.57 4.70
C PRO A 189 -9.19 -27.60 4.52
N GLY A 190 -8.53 -28.59 5.12
CA GLY A 190 -7.11 -28.89 4.87
C GLY A 190 -6.90 -29.93 3.76
N LEU A 191 -5.64 -30.31 3.53
CA LEU A 191 -5.23 -31.36 2.57
C LEU A 191 -5.05 -32.74 3.23
N GLY A 192 -5.45 -32.90 4.49
CA GLY A 192 -5.33 -34.16 5.23
C GLY A 192 -4.08 -34.30 6.10
N GLY A 193 -3.14 -33.35 6.03
CA GLY A 193 -2.02 -33.23 6.95
C GLY A 193 -2.36 -32.49 8.24
N TRP A 194 -1.32 -32.14 9.02
CA TRP A 194 -1.44 -31.63 10.39
C TRP A 194 -1.57 -30.10 10.50
N GLY A 195 -1.50 -29.36 9.39
CA GLY A 195 -1.44 -27.90 9.45
C GLY A 195 -2.02 -27.22 8.22
N SER A 196 -2.74 -26.12 8.44
CA SER A 196 -3.06 -25.12 7.43
C SER A 196 -3.15 -23.73 8.06
N ALA A 197 -2.92 -22.71 7.23
CA ALA A 197 -3.16 -21.32 7.61
C ALA A 197 -3.54 -20.49 6.39
N ALA A 198 -4.52 -19.60 6.57
CA ALA A 198 -4.79 -18.56 5.60
C ALA A 198 -3.86 -17.36 5.83
N ALA A 199 -3.32 -16.81 4.77
CA ALA A 199 -2.42 -15.65 4.77
C ALA A 199 -3.21 -14.37 4.43
N ASP A 200 -4.06 -14.41 3.41
CA ASP A 200 -4.71 -13.21 2.88
C ASP A 200 -6.08 -13.52 2.24
N ILE A 201 -6.90 -12.48 2.09
CA ILE A 201 -8.25 -12.52 1.51
C ILE A 201 -8.55 -11.27 0.67
N SER A 202 -9.01 -11.47 -0.56
CA SER A 202 -9.51 -10.38 -1.43
C SER A 202 -10.98 -10.03 -1.17
N ASP A 203 -11.45 -8.90 -1.69
CA ASP A 203 -12.87 -8.50 -1.63
C ASP A 203 -13.76 -9.44 -2.44
N SER A 204 -13.20 -10.06 -3.47
CA SER A 204 -13.87 -11.13 -4.23
C SER A 204 -13.97 -12.46 -3.46
N GLY A 205 -13.38 -12.55 -2.26
CA GLY A 205 -13.46 -13.72 -1.39
C GLY A 205 -12.52 -14.86 -1.78
N TRP A 206 -11.49 -14.58 -2.59
CA TRP A 206 -10.36 -15.48 -2.77
C TRP A 206 -9.52 -15.47 -1.50
N ILE A 207 -9.31 -16.63 -0.89
CA ILE A 207 -8.50 -16.78 0.33
C ILE A 207 -7.30 -17.63 -0.03
N VAL A 208 -6.10 -17.18 0.33
CA VAL A 208 -4.86 -17.89 -0.01
C VAL A 208 -4.05 -18.22 1.23
N GLY A 209 -3.11 -19.15 1.11
CA GLY A 209 -2.21 -19.51 2.19
C GLY A 209 -1.47 -20.80 1.92
N TRP A 210 -1.33 -21.62 2.96
CA TRP A 210 -0.67 -22.92 2.86
C TRP A 210 -1.44 -24.01 3.60
N ALA A 211 -1.28 -25.25 3.14
CA ALA A 211 -1.76 -26.44 3.81
C ALA A 211 -0.77 -27.59 3.65
N VAL A 212 -0.74 -28.50 4.62
CA VAL A 212 0.08 -29.70 4.61
C VAL A 212 -0.78 -30.89 4.16
N ASP A 213 -0.27 -31.68 3.23
CA ASP A 213 -0.91 -32.91 2.77
C ASP A 213 -0.56 -34.13 3.65
N ASP A 214 -1.11 -35.30 3.30
CA ASP A 214 -0.86 -36.56 4.00
C ASP A 214 0.57 -37.10 3.84
N GLN A 215 1.36 -36.51 2.94
CA GLN A 215 2.77 -36.81 2.71
C GLN A 215 3.71 -35.84 3.44
N LEU A 216 3.15 -34.95 4.28
CA LEU A 216 3.86 -33.92 5.03
C LEU A 216 4.49 -32.83 4.15
N THR A 217 3.99 -32.66 2.92
CA THR A 217 4.44 -31.59 2.02
C THR A 217 3.56 -30.36 2.22
N ARG A 218 4.20 -29.21 2.43
CA ARG A 218 3.53 -27.90 2.52
C ARG A 218 3.27 -27.38 1.10
N GLN A 219 2.01 -27.16 0.78
CA GLN A 219 1.54 -26.70 -0.52
C GLN A 219 0.98 -25.27 -0.40
N ALA A 220 1.24 -24.45 -1.43
CA ALA A 220 0.51 -23.20 -1.63
C ALA A 220 -0.92 -23.53 -2.08
N VAL A 221 -1.92 -22.91 -1.45
CA VAL A 221 -3.32 -23.24 -1.68
C VAL A 221 -4.21 -22.02 -1.80
N LEU A 222 -5.33 -22.22 -2.49
CA LEU A 222 -6.44 -21.30 -2.62
C LEU A 222 -7.71 -21.95 -2.06
N TRP A 223 -8.42 -21.23 -1.20
CA TRP A 223 -9.80 -21.53 -0.82
C TRP A 223 -10.75 -20.60 -1.57
N THR A 224 -11.73 -21.20 -2.23
CA THR A 224 -12.80 -20.47 -2.93
C THR A 224 -13.99 -20.23 -2.00
N SER A 225 -14.90 -19.32 -2.40
CA SER A 225 -16.14 -19.02 -1.67
C SER A 225 -17.07 -20.21 -1.42
N GLN A 226 -16.85 -21.33 -2.12
CA GLN A 226 -17.57 -22.60 -1.92
C GLN A 226 -16.83 -23.54 -0.94
N SER A 227 -15.87 -23.02 -0.18
CA SER A 227 -15.01 -23.79 0.72
C SER A 227 -14.33 -24.98 0.02
N THR A 228 -13.95 -24.80 -1.25
CA THR A 228 -13.14 -25.79 -1.97
C THR A 228 -11.68 -25.37 -1.88
N ILE A 229 -10.81 -26.29 -1.47
CA ILE A 229 -9.35 -26.11 -1.46
C ILE A 229 -8.77 -26.55 -2.80
N VAL A 230 -7.90 -25.71 -3.37
CA VAL A 230 -7.19 -25.93 -4.63
C VAL A 230 -5.69 -25.79 -4.36
N VAL A 231 -4.91 -26.77 -4.80
CA VAL A 231 -3.44 -26.70 -4.77
C VAL A 231 -2.96 -25.90 -5.99
N LEU A 232 -2.10 -24.91 -5.77
CA LEU A 232 -1.66 -23.99 -6.82
C LEU A 232 -0.55 -24.57 -7.73
N GLY A 233 0.08 -25.66 -7.33
CA GLY A 233 1.23 -26.25 -8.00
C GLY A 233 2.55 -25.80 -7.38
N THR A 234 3.66 -26.08 -8.05
CA THR A 234 5.03 -25.73 -7.61
C THR A 234 5.91 -25.36 -8.81
N LEU A 235 7.03 -24.71 -8.56
CA LEU A 235 8.06 -24.41 -9.57
C LEU A 235 9.01 -25.59 -9.86
N GLY A 236 8.76 -26.77 -9.28
CA GLY A 236 9.50 -28.00 -9.58
C GLY A 236 10.74 -28.26 -8.72
N GLY A 237 10.92 -27.56 -7.60
CA GLY A 237 11.98 -27.81 -6.62
C GLY A 237 11.91 -29.19 -5.93
N TRP A 238 12.98 -29.57 -5.24
CA TRP A 238 13.17 -30.93 -4.74
C TRP A 238 12.17 -31.36 -3.67
N TRP A 239 11.79 -30.46 -2.78
CA TRP A 239 10.77 -30.69 -1.75
C TRP A 239 9.38 -30.27 -2.21
N SER A 240 9.28 -29.55 -3.34
CA SER A 240 8.02 -29.11 -3.94
C SER A 240 7.16 -28.36 -2.91
N VAL A 241 7.81 -27.47 -2.14
CA VAL A 241 7.19 -26.66 -1.11
C VAL A 241 6.84 -25.27 -1.67
N GLY A 242 5.73 -24.72 -1.18
CA GLY A 242 5.37 -23.32 -1.45
C GLY A 242 4.38 -22.77 -0.42
N THR A 243 4.28 -21.45 -0.39
CA THR A 243 3.29 -20.71 0.40
C THR A 243 2.77 -19.55 -0.43
N ALA A 244 1.45 -19.35 -0.47
CA ALA A 244 0.85 -18.13 -1.00
C ALA A 244 0.72 -17.09 0.14
N TYR A 245 1.06 -15.83 -0.16
CA TYR A 245 1.04 -14.73 0.79
C TYR A 245 0.03 -13.64 0.43
N GLY A 246 -0.05 -13.23 -0.84
CA GLY A 246 -0.94 -12.14 -1.27
C GLY A 246 -1.92 -12.58 -2.34
N VAL A 247 -3.10 -11.96 -2.38
CA VAL A 247 -4.11 -12.16 -3.41
C VAL A 247 -4.84 -10.87 -3.75
N ASN A 248 -5.05 -10.61 -5.04
CA ASN A 248 -5.83 -9.45 -5.49
C ASN A 248 -7.26 -9.86 -5.93
N ASP A 249 -8.12 -8.88 -6.23
CA ASP A 249 -9.53 -9.12 -6.61
C ASP A 249 -9.70 -9.80 -7.96
N PHE A 250 -8.67 -9.78 -8.80
CA PHE A 250 -8.64 -10.54 -10.04
C PHE A 250 -8.27 -12.01 -9.84
N GLY A 251 -8.00 -12.44 -8.60
CA GLY A 251 -7.61 -13.80 -8.27
C GLY A 251 -6.18 -14.13 -8.70
N GLN A 252 -5.34 -13.11 -8.90
CA GLN A 252 -3.89 -13.29 -9.04
C GLN A 252 -3.30 -13.48 -7.65
N ILE A 253 -2.42 -14.46 -7.51
CA ILE A 253 -1.89 -14.89 -6.22
C ILE A 253 -0.36 -14.84 -6.25
N THR A 254 0.24 -14.33 -5.19
CA THR A 254 1.70 -14.28 -5.03
C THR A 254 2.16 -15.07 -3.83
N GLY A 255 3.44 -15.39 -3.81
CA GLY A 255 4.06 -16.13 -2.73
C GLY A 255 5.46 -16.59 -3.10
N PHE A 256 5.91 -17.69 -2.52
CA PHE A 256 7.11 -18.38 -2.96
C PHE A 256 6.87 -19.86 -3.20
N SER A 257 7.68 -20.43 -4.10
CA SER A 257 7.80 -21.86 -4.31
C SER A 257 9.26 -22.22 -4.55
N GLU A 258 9.65 -23.40 -4.10
CA GLU A 258 10.98 -23.94 -4.40
C GLU A 258 11.07 -24.24 -5.91
N ALA A 259 12.04 -23.63 -6.60
CA ALA A 259 12.30 -23.85 -8.02
C ALA A 259 13.45 -24.86 -8.27
N SER A 260 14.38 -24.99 -7.32
CA SER A 260 15.47 -25.98 -7.33
C SER A 260 15.97 -26.24 -5.92
N VAL A 261 16.94 -25.43 -5.45
CA VAL A 261 17.44 -25.40 -4.07
C VAL A 261 17.06 -24.12 -3.34
N ASP A 262 16.71 -23.08 -4.09
CA ASP A 262 16.33 -21.77 -3.58
C ASP A 262 14.82 -21.53 -3.76
N GLU A 263 14.31 -20.58 -2.98
CA GLU A 263 12.91 -20.15 -3.00
C GLU A 263 12.74 -19.01 -4.01
N HIS A 264 11.82 -19.17 -4.94
CA HIS A 264 11.52 -18.17 -5.96
C HIS A 264 10.11 -17.63 -5.74
N ALA A 265 9.96 -16.32 -5.95
CA ALA A 265 8.67 -15.67 -5.93
C ALA A 265 7.87 -16.15 -7.15
N PHE A 266 6.58 -16.41 -6.96
CA PHE A 266 5.70 -16.77 -8.06
C PHE A 266 4.56 -15.77 -8.20
N LEU A 267 4.01 -15.71 -9.42
CA LEU A 267 2.69 -15.18 -9.72
C LEU A 267 1.84 -16.34 -10.23
N TRP A 268 0.71 -16.62 -9.59
CA TRP A 268 -0.26 -17.59 -10.07
C TRP A 268 -1.44 -16.86 -10.69
N GLN A 269 -1.78 -17.24 -11.92
CA GLN A 269 -2.86 -16.64 -12.70
C GLN A 269 -3.41 -17.66 -13.68
N ASP A 270 -4.73 -17.65 -13.87
CA ASP A 270 -5.42 -18.48 -14.88
C ASP A 270 -5.13 -19.99 -14.77
N GLY A 271 -4.86 -20.49 -13.56
CA GLY A 271 -4.59 -21.91 -13.32
C GLY A 271 -3.12 -22.31 -13.37
N GLU A 272 -2.21 -21.38 -13.67
CA GLU A 272 -0.79 -21.66 -13.85
C GLU A 272 0.08 -20.85 -12.87
N MET A 273 1.17 -21.46 -12.40
CA MET A 273 2.20 -20.81 -11.57
C MET A 273 3.36 -20.35 -12.46
N PHE A 274 3.63 -19.05 -12.44
CA PHE A 274 4.73 -18.42 -13.17
C PHE A 274 5.85 -18.06 -12.20
N ASP A 275 7.07 -18.45 -12.52
CA ASP A 275 8.27 -17.95 -11.84
C ASP A 275 8.49 -16.49 -12.25
N ILE A 276 8.43 -15.58 -11.28
CA ILE A 276 8.70 -14.15 -11.51
C ILE A 276 10.09 -13.74 -11.03
N HIS A 277 10.90 -14.70 -10.58
CA HIS A 277 12.29 -14.44 -10.22
C HIS A 277 13.15 -14.21 -11.47
N ASP A 278 13.54 -12.97 -11.70
CA ASP A 278 14.44 -12.57 -12.78
C ASP A 278 15.63 -11.71 -12.30
N HIS A 279 15.93 -11.78 -11.00
CA HIS A 279 17.01 -11.03 -10.34
C HIS A 279 18.28 -11.90 -10.16
N PRO A 280 19.51 -11.33 -10.16
CA PRO A 280 20.74 -12.09 -9.93
C PRO A 280 20.98 -12.56 -8.47
N TRP A 281 20.01 -12.42 -7.58
CA TRP A 281 20.14 -12.86 -6.17
C TRP A 281 19.56 -14.26 -6.01
N ASP A 282 19.83 -14.90 -4.88
CA ASP A 282 19.59 -16.34 -4.73
C ASP A 282 18.11 -16.67 -4.49
N THR A 283 17.42 -15.86 -3.68
CA THR A 283 16.04 -16.13 -3.24
C THR A 283 15.16 -14.90 -3.40
N SER A 284 13.87 -15.11 -3.66
CA SER A 284 12.84 -14.07 -3.67
C SER A 284 11.54 -14.58 -3.05
N ILE A 285 10.85 -13.70 -2.33
CA ILE A 285 9.55 -13.98 -1.72
C ILE A 285 8.65 -12.79 -2.03
N ALA A 286 7.50 -13.03 -2.66
CA ALA A 286 6.48 -12.02 -2.89
C ALA A 286 5.45 -12.03 -1.75
N PHE A 287 5.21 -10.86 -1.15
CA PHE A 287 4.31 -10.70 -0.01
C PHE A 287 2.98 -10.05 -0.42
N GLY A 288 3.03 -8.94 -1.15
CA GLY A 288 1.85 -8.15 -1.54
C GLY A 288 1.67 -8.05 -3.06
N ILE A 289 0.42 -7.84 -3.49
CA ILE A 289 0.05 -7.63 -4.90
C ILE A 289 -1.12 -6.65 -4.99
N ALA A 290 -0.99 -5.64 -5.85
CA ALA A 290 -2.07 -4.72 -6.19
C ALA A 290 -2.93 -5.25 -7.35
N ASN A 291 -4.17 -4.75 -7.52
CA ASN A 291 -5.01 -5.05 -8.68
C ASN A 291 -4.42 -4.49 -9.99
N THR A 292 -3.43 -3.59 -9.92
CA THR A 292 -2.61 -3.20 -11.09
C THR A 292 -1.67 -4.32 -11.58
N GLY A 293 -1.51 -5.39 -10.79
CA GLY A 293 -0.59 -6.50 -11.04
C GLY A 293 0.85 -6.25 -10.60
N GLU A 294 1.11 -5.13 -9.92
CA GLU A 294 2.39 -4.83 -9.30
C GLU A 294 2.58 -5.69 -8.04
N VAL A 295 3.77 -6.28 -7.88
CA VAL A 295 4.08 -7.24 -6.81
C VAL A 295 5.25 -6.72 -5.99
N VAL A 296 5.15 -6.78 -4.67
CA VAL A 296 6.25 -6.39 -3.77
C VAL A 296 6.69 -7.54 -2.89
N GLY A 297 7.93 -7.47 -2.43
CA GLY A 297 8.48 -8.52 -1.59
C GLY A 297 9.93 -8.27 -1.17
N THR A 298 10.64 -9.37 -0.91
CA THR A 298 12.06 -9.35 -0.55
C THR A 298 12.90 -10.25 -1.46
N LEU A 299 14.13 -9.82 -1.68
CA LEU A 299 15.22 -10.55 -2.33
C LEU A 299 16.27 -10.87 -1.27
N ILE A 300 16.81 -12.08 -1.31
CA ILE A 300 17.83 -12.54 -0.36
C ILE A 300 19.04 -13.05 -1.13
N LYS A 301 20.22 -12.54 -0.76
CA LYS A 301 21.50 -13.02 -1.24
C LYS A 301 22.15 -13.90 -0.18
N SER A 302 21.87 -15.20 -0.24
CA SER A 302 22.26 -16.26 0.71
C SER A 302 23.75 -16.26 1.03
N SER A 303 24.61 -15.99 0.05
CA SER A 303 26.07 -15.94 0.26
C SER A 303 26.55 -14.86 1.23
N TYR A 304 25.76 -13.80 1.45
CA TYR A 304 26.12 -12.66 2.31
C TYR A 304 25.09 -12.38 3.41
N GLY A 305 23.93 -13.04 3.38
CA GLY A 305 22.81 -12.72 4.26
C GLY A 305 22.28 -11.30 4.03
N GLU A 306 22.36 -10.80 2.80
CA GLU A 306 21.86 -9.47 2.44
C GLU A 306 20.41 -9.56 1.95
N TRP A 307 19.58 -8.61 2.38
CA TRP A 307 18.15 -8.53 2.07
C TRP A 307 17.88 -7.20 1.36
N THR A 308 17.00 -7.20 0.37
CA THR A 308 16.46 -5.97 -0.21
C THR A 308 15.01 -6.13 -0.61
N ALA A 309 14.22 -5.09 -0.43
CA ALA A 309 12.86 -5.03 -0.93
C ALA A 309 12.86 -4.85 -2.45
N PHE A 310 11.90 -5.49 -3.12
CA PHE A 310 11.71 -5.36 -4.57
C PHE A 310 10.29 -4.93 -4.93
N LEU A 311 10.17 -4.34 -6.12
CA LEU A 311 8.94 -4.16 -6.86
C LEU A 311 9.08 -4.89 -8.20
N TRP A 312 8.15 -5.80 -8.50
CA TRP A 312 8.08 -6.49 -9.77
C TRP A 312 6.92 -5.95 -10.60
N ARG A 313 7.17 -5.81 -11.91
CA ARG A 313 6.17 -5.38 -12.88
C ARG A 313 6.28 -6.21 -14.14
N ASP A 314 5.14 -6.59 -14.70
CA ASP A 314 5.11 -7.24 -16.00
C ASP A 314 5.81 -6.38 -17.06
N GLY A 315 6.71 -7.02 -17.81
CA GLY A 315 7.59 -6.42 -18.82
C GLY A 315 8.84 -5.68 -18.29
N SER A 316 8.91 -5.32 -17.02
CA SER A 316 10.09 -4.64 -16.44
C SER A 316 10.93 -5.55 -15.54
N GLY A 317 10.33 -6.58 -14.95
CA GLY A 317 11.01 -7.49 -14.04
C GLY A 317 11.11 -6.97 -12.61
N MET A 318 11.96 -7.62 -11.80
CA MET A 318 12.25 -7.23 -10.41
C MET A 318 13.19 -6.02 -10.35
N LEU A 319 12.75 -4.99 -9.62
CA LEU A 319 13.49 -3.76 -9.39
C LEU A 319 13.73 -3.58 -7.88
N GLU A 320 14.96 -3.34 -7.46
CA GLU A 320 15.25 -3.05 -6.05
C GLU A 320 14.67 -1.67 -5.65
N LEU A 321 13.82 -1.63 -4.63
CA LEU A 321 13.13 -0.40 -4.21
C LEU A 321 14.08 0.71 -3.74
N ARG A 322 15.23 0.34 -3.17
CA ARG A 322 16.27 1.29 -2.72
C ARG A 322 16.77 2.20 -3.85
N ASN A 323 16.69 1.73 -5.10
CA ASN A 323 17.15 2.48 -6.28
C ASN A 323 16.12 3.50 -6.80
N MET A 324 14.92 3.51 -6.23
CA MET A 324 13.84 4.45 -6.58
C MET A 324 13.70 5.61 -5.59
N LEU A 325 14.55 5.64 -4.56
CA LEU A 325 14.54 6.66 -3.52
C LEU A 325 15.24 7.94 -3.98
N PRO A 326 14.84 9.11 -3.45
CA PRO A 326 15.59 10.34 -3.69
C PRO A 326 16.98 10.23 -3.06
N PRO A 327 17.98 10.93 -3.63
CA PRO A 327 19.34 10.89 -3.11
C PRO A 327 19.40 11.47 -1.70
N ASN A 328 20.38 11.02 -0.91
CA ASN A 328 20.61 11.46 0.46
C ASN A 328 19.40 11.23 1.39
N SER A 329 18.62 10.15 1.19
CA SER A 329 17.43 9.86 2.00
C SER A 329 17.68 9.25 3.37
N ASN A 330 18.95 9.03 3.71
CA ASN A 330 19.41 8.31 4.90
C ASN A 330 18.94 6.84 5.01
N TRP A 331 18.05 6.34 4.13
CA TRP A 331 17.72 4.93 4.03
C TRP A 331 18.90 4.17 3.42
N THR A 332 19.53 3.30 4.21
CA THR A 332 20.70 2.53 3.77
C THR A 332 20.31 1.19 3.18
N ASN A 333 19.18 0.64 3.62
CA ASN A 333 18.60 -0.59 3.10
C ASN A 333 17.09 -0.61 3.35
N LEU A 334 16.30 -1.05 2.38
CA LEU A 334 14.91 -1.44 2.58
C LEU A 334 14.91 -2.97 2.58
N GLU A 335 14.59 -3.63 3.69
CA GLU A 335 14.75 -5.08 3.79
C GLU A 335 13.58 -5.84 3.18
N GLN A 336 12.36 -5.39 3.50
CA GLN A 336 11.12 -6.01 3.05
C GLN A 336 10.09 -4.94 2.71
N ALA A 337 9.38 -5.18 1.61
CA ALA A 337 8.11 -4.54 1.32
C ALA A 337 7.02 -5.59 1.53
N LEU A 338 6.11 -5.33 2.46
CA LEU A 338 5.13 -6.30 2.94
C LEU A 338 3.80 -6.17 2.22
N ASP A 339 3.42 -4.96 1.81
CA ASP A 339 2.14 -4.70 1.17
C ASP A 339 2.20 -3.52 0.18
N ILE A 340 1.31 -3.53 -0.81
CA ILE A 340 1.15 -2.51 -1.84
C ILE A 340 -0.32 -2.28 -2.17
N ASN A 341 -0.76 -1.02 -2.18
CA ASN A 341 -2.14 -0.67 -2.54
C ASN A 341 -2.32 -0.33 -4.03
N GLU A 342 -3.55 -0.07 -4.45
CA GLU A 342 -3.92 0.27 -5.84
C GLU A 342 -3.32 1.58 -6.38
N PHE A 343 -2.83 2.43 -5.49
CA PHE A 343 -2.14 3.66 -5.87
C PHE A 343 -0.63 3.45 -6.04
N GLY A 344 -0.15 2.22 -5.85
CA GLY A 344 1.25 1.85 -5.90
C GLY A 344 2.04 2.30 -4.68
N GLN A 345 1.37 2.65 -3.58
CA GLN A 345 2.01 2.96 -2.31
C GLN A 345 2.45 1.66 -1.63
N ILE A 346 3.66 1.64 -1.10
CA ILE A 346 4.31 0.43 -0.60
C ILE A 346 4.70 0.63 0.86
N VAL A 347 4.39 -0.35 1.71
CA VAL A 347 4.81 -0.36 3.12
C VAL A 347 5.76 -1.50 3.42
N GLY A 348 6.55 -1.32 4.46
CA GLY A 348 7.51 -2.32 4.91
C GLY A 348 8.46 -1.73 5.93
N TYR A 349 9.70 -2.23 5.95
CA TYR A 349 10.72 -1.75 6.87
C TYR A 349 12.15 -1.87 6.35
N GLY A 350 13.03 -1.09 6.96
CA GLY A 350 14.46 -1.07 6.62
C GLY A 350 15.32 -0.30 7.62
N PHE A 351 16.57 -0.06 7.25
CA PHE A 351 17.55 0.65 8.06
C PHE A 351 17.79 2.07 7.58
N ARG A 352 18.10 2.94 8.55
CA ARG A 352 18.52 4.32 8.30
C ARG A 352 19.87 4.63 8.93
N SER A 353 20.72 5.39 8.25
CA SER A 353 22.05 5.80 8.75
C SER A 353 22.01 6.88 9.83
N ASP A 354 20.93 7.66 9.90
CA ASP A 354 20.74 8.76 10.84
C ASP A 354 20.00 8.35 12.13
N ARG A 355 19.58 7.09 12.22
CA ARG A 355 18.86 6.52 13.35
C ARG A 355 19.68 5.44 14.06
N ASN A 356 19.03 4.75 14.99
CA ASN A 356 19.61 3.61 15.67
C ASN A 356 19.74 2.42 14.69
N SER A 357 20.38 1.34 15.12
CA SER A 357 20.57 0.14 14.30
C SER A 357 19.36 -0.78 14.24
N TYR A 358 18.16 -0.31 14.62
CA TYR A 358 16.94 -1.09 14.52
C TYR A 358 16.22 -0.79 13.20
N ASN A 359 15.28 -1.67 12.86
CA ASN A 359 14.42 -1.49 11.70
C ASN A 359 13.38 -0.40 11.94
N HIS A 360 13.12 0.36 10.88
CA HIS A 360 12.16 1.46 10.85
C HIS A 360 11.17 1.21 9.72
N GLY A 361 9.88 1.36 10.04
CA GLY A 361 8.81 1.22 9.09
C GLY A 361 8.85 2.36 8.08
N PHE A 362 8.49 2.07 6.83
CA PHE A 362 8.38 3.07 5.78
C PHE A 362 7.03 3.00 5.07
N LEU A 363 6.66 4.15 4.50
CA LEU A 363 5.65 4.28 3.46
C LEU A 363 6.29 4.95 2.25
N MET A 364 6.40 4.21 1.15
CA MET A 364 6.83 4.72 -0.13
C MET A 364 5.62 5.14 -0.94
N THR A 365 5.59 6.39 -1.39
CA THR A 365 4.53 6.93 -2.25
C THR A 365 5.09 7.25 -3.63
N PRO A 366 4.46 6.75 -4.71
CA PRO A 366 4.94 6.99 -6.06
C PRO A 366 4.83 8.46 -6.46
N ILE A 367 5.78 8.91 -7.28
CA ILE A 367 5.89 10.29 -7.73
C ILE A 367 5.53 10.38 -9.21
N TYR A 368 4.55 11.23 -9.51
CA TYR A 368 4.08 11.50 -10.86
C TYR A 368 4.21 12.99 -11.18
N PRO A 369 5.39 13.44 -11.67
CA PRO A 369 5.59 14.83 -12.04
C PRO A 369 4.63 15.27 -13.15
N THR A 370 3.82 16.29 -12.90
CA THR A 370 2.88 16.84 -13.90
C THR A 370 3.44 18.09 -14.59
N PHE A 371 4.51 18.66 -14.04
CA PHE A 371 5.25 19.78 -14.61
C PHE A 371 6.74 19.64 -14.33
N THR A 372 7.57 20.50 -14.94
CA THR A 372 9.04 20.36 -14.81
C THR A 372 9.72 21.61 -14.31
N LEU A 373 10.81 21.43 -13.56
CA LEU A 373 11.77 22.48 -13.21
C LEU A 373 13.06 22.33 -14.01
N ASP A 374 13.50 23.43 -14.61
CA ASP A 374 14.84 23.54 -15.19
C ASP A 374 15.90 23.70 -14.08
N GLN A 375 17.14 23.31 -14.37
CA GLN A 375 18.30 23.59 -13.51
C GLN A 375 18.47 25.12 -13.29
N PRO A 376 18.86 25.57 -12.09
CA PRO A 376 19.10 26.99 -11.83
C PRO A 376 20.23 27.54 -12.70
N SER A 377 20.04 28.75 -13.21
CA SER A 377 21.04 29.50 -13.98
C SER A 377 21.35 30.83 -13.28
N PRO A 378 22.63 31.16 -13.01
CA PRO A 378 23.84 30.51 -13.51
C PRO A 378 24.29 29.25 -12.73
N GLY A 379 23.61 28.85 -11.65
CA GLY A 379 24.00 27.71 -10.82
C GLY A 379 25.11 28.04 -9.80
N VAL A 380 25.25 29.33 -9.43
CA VAL A 380 26.36 29.80 -8.58
C VAL A 380 25.84 30.30 -7.24
N ALA A 381 26.48 29.88 -6.13
CA ALA A 381 26.11 30.34 -4.80
C ALA A 381 26.55 31.80 -4.56
N GLY A 382 25.75 32.56 -3.82
CA GLY A 382 26.00 33.99 -3.59
C GLY A 382 25.51 34.91 -4.71
N GLU A 383 25.06 34.34 -5.83
CA GLU A 383 24.54 35.07 -7.00
C GLU A 383 23.02 34.93 -7.15
N VAL A 384 22.46 35.81 -7.97
CA VAL A 384 21.05 35.72 -8.37
C VAL A 384 20.91 34.60 -9.38
N ASN A 385 20.09 33.61 -9.04
CA ASN A 385 19.77 32.48 -9.88
C ASN A 385 18.32 32.56 -10.36
N THR A 386 18.08 31.98 -11.53
CA THR A 386 16.77 31.85 -12.15
C THR A 386 16.44 30.37 -12.31
N ILE A 387 15.26 29.97 -11.84
CA ILE A 387 14.67 28.65 -12.07
C ILE A 387 13.37 28.84 -12.84
N THR A 388 13.17 28.02 -13.87
CA THR A 388 11.96 28.07 -14.70
C THR A 388 11.16 26.79 -14.52
N ALA A 389 9.88 26.96 -14.18
CA ALA A 389 8.89 25.91 -14.20
C ALA A 389 8.12 25.94 -15.53
N ARG A 390 7.90 24.76 -16.11
CA ARG A 390 7.26 24.58 -17.43
C ARG A 390 6.14 23.57 -17.35
N ASN A 391 5.20 23.63 -18.30
CA ASN A 391 4.03 22.76 -18.40
C ASN A 391 3.03 22.94 -17.25
N LEU A 392 2.98 24.14 -16.65
CA LEU A 392 1.99 24.47 -15.63
C LEU A 392 0.64 24.83 -16.26
N THR A 393 -0.45 24.59 -15.54
CA THR A 393 -1.74 25.21 -15.84
C THR A 393 -1.59 26.75 -15.86
N PRO A 394 -2.02 27.46 -16.92
CA PRO A 394 -1.94 28.92 -16.96
C PRO A 394 -2.62 29.58 -15.76
N GLY A 395 -1.92 30.51 -15.08
CA GLY A 395 -2.40 31.15 -13.86
C GLY A 395 -2.19 30.34 -12.57
N ALA A 396 -1.68 29.10 -12.64
CA ALA A 396 -1.34 28.32 -11.46
C ALA A 396 -0.25 29.02 -10.65
N LYS A 397 -0.40 28.97 -9.32
CA LYS A 397 0.61 29.46 -8.39
C LYS A 397 1.53 28.30 -8.01
N VAL A 398 2.78 28.38 -8.46
CA VAL A 398 3.82 27.41 -8.12
C VAL A 398 4.66 27.90 -6.94
N TYR A 399 4.92 27.00 -6.01
CA TYR A 399 5.84 27.16 -4.89
C TYR A 399 7.13 26.44 -5.24
N LEU A 400 8.26 27.12 -5.09
CA LEU A 400 9.57 26.49 -5.18
C LEU A 400 9.99 26.08 -3.78
N ILE A 401 10.24 24.79 -3.61
CA ILE A 401 10.55 24.15 -2.35
C ILE A 401 11.97 23.61 -2.45
N TYR A 402 12.72 23.67 -1.35
CA TYR A 402 14.05 23.08 -1.28
C TYR A 402 14.29 22.37 0.05
N GLY A 403 15.30 21.51 0.05
CA GLY A 403 15.85 20.86 1.24
C GLY A 403 17.24 20.29 0.96
N MET A 404 17.82 19.61 1.95
CA MET A 404 19.18 19.03 1.86
C MET A 404 19.18 17.50 2.00
N VAL A 405 18.06 16.93 2.42
CA VAL A 405 17.87 15.51 2.71
C VAL A 405 16.73 15.02 1.84
N GLY A 406 16.96 13.94 1.09
CA GLY A 406 15.91 13.29 0.32
C GLY A 406 14.95 12.58 1.27
N GLY A 407 13.72 12.35 0.86
CA GLY A 407 12.81 11.56 1.68
C GLY A 407 11.38 11.75 1.26
N GLY A 408 10.53 12.11 2.21
CA GLY A 408 9.10 12.13 2.04
C GLY A 408 8.47 13.16 2.97
N SER A 409 7.79 14.14 2.41
CA SER A 409 6.97 15.07 3.18
C SER A 409 5.56 15.15 2.60
N ILE A 410 4.58 14.89 3.46
CA ILE A 410 3.17 14.93 3.09
C ILE A 410 2.78 16.35 2.71
N ILE A 411 2.06 16.50 1.59
CA ILE A 411 1.52 17.79 1.18
C ILE A 411 0.19 18.03 1.90
N PRO A 412 0.08 19.07 2.75
CA PRO A 412 -1.16 19.31 3.48
C PRO A 412 -2.33 19.58 2.53
N ARG A 413 -3.48 18.97 2.82
CA ARG A 413 -4.77 19.12 2.08
C ARG A 413 -4.81 18.45 0.70
N CYS A 414 -3.87 17.57 0.40
CA CYS A 414 -3.97 16.61 -0.69
C CYS A 414 -4.55 15.31 -0.13
N GLU A 415 -5.88 15.16 -0.19
CA GLU A 415 -6.63 14.15 0.58
C GLU A 415 -6.93 12.85 -0.17
N ILE A 416 -6.70 12.77 -1.49
CA ILE A 416 -7.22 11.65 -2.31
C ILE A 416 -6.18 10.55 -2.58
N VAL A 417 -4.90 10.89 -2.54
CA VAL A 417 -3.75 9.99 -2.54
C VAL A 417 -2.67 10.83 -1.84
N GLU A 418 -1.90 10.27 -0.92
CA GLU A 418 -0.91 11.05 -0.15
C GLU A 418 0.19 11.58 -1.10
N ALA A 419 -0.08 12.69 -1.79
CA ALA A 419 0.93 13.35 -2.59
C ALA A 419 2.06 13.79 -1.65
N ALA A 420 3.26 13.33 -1.94
CA ALA A 420 4.43 13.57 -1.13
C ALA A 420 5.51 14.27 -1.95
N LEU A 421 6.23 15.17 -1.29
CA LEU A 421 7.47 15.72 -1.82
C LEU A 421 8.61 14.73 -1.56
N GLN A 422 9.58 14.68 -2.44
CA GLN A 422 10.78 13.83 -2.29
C GLN A 422 11.86 14.43 -1.38
N ILE A 423 11.46 15.38 -0.53
CA ILE A 423 12.34 16.22 0.29
C ILE A 423 11.86 16.13 1.74
N ASP A 424 12.77 15.83 2.67
CA ASP A 424 12.52 15.92 4.10
C ASP A 424 12.68 17.37 4.59
N ASP A 425 11.86 17.76 5.56
CA ASP A 425 11.78 19.12 6.13
C ASP A 425 11.80 20.25 5.08
N PRO A 426 10.88 20.23 4.10
CA PRO A 426 10.88 21.14 2.97
C PRO A 426 10.69 22.60 3.37
N VAL A 427 11.47 23.49 2.75
CA VAL A 427 11.37 24.94 2.95
C VAL A 427 10.93 25.63 1.66
N ILE A 428 9.95 26.53 1.76
CA ILE A 428 9.52 27.35 0.63
C ILE A 428 10.56 28.45 0.37
N ALA A 429 11.23 28.41 -0.78
CA ALA A 429 12.15 29.45 -1.25
C ALA A 429 11.42 30.65 -1.85
N GLY A 430 10.29 30.43 -2.50
CA GLY A 430 9.55 31.49 -3.18
C GLY A 430 8.37 30.97 -3.98
N THR A 431 7.66 31.88 -4.66
CA THR A 431 6.49 31.54 -5.48
C THR A 431 6.46 32.35 -6.77
N ALA A 432 5.88 31.77 -7.82
CA ALA A 432 5.57 32.48 -9.06
C ALA A 432 4.20 32.06 -9.59
N ILE A 433 3.67 32.84 -10.53
CA ILE A 433 2.41 32.54 -11.20
C ILE A 433 2.72 32.21 -12.67
N ALA A 434 2.16 31.11 -13.15
CA ALA A 434 2.31 30.69 -14.54
C ALA A 434 1.65 31.71 -15.49
N ASN A 435 2.38 32.10 -16.54
CA ASN A 435 1.85 32.93 -17.61
C ASN A 435 0.91 32.14 -18.54
N ALA A 436 0.40 32.80 -19.59
CA ALA A 436 -0.50 32.19 -20.56
C ALA A 436 0.08 30.96 -21.30
N ASN A 437 1.41 30.80 -21.30
CA ASN A 437 2.11 29.67 -21.91
C ASN A 437 2.45 28.56 -20.90
N GLY A 438 1.95 28.63 -19.66
CA GLY A 438 2.25 27.64 -18.63
C GLY A 438 3.69 27.70 -18.10
N ILE A 439 4.31 28.88 -18.17
CA ILE A 439 5.68 29.11 -17.70
C ILE A 439 5.66 30.03 -16.49
N ALA A 440 6.35 29.64 -15.42
CA ALA A 440 6.60 30.47 -14.26
C ALA A 440 8.11 30.56 -14.00
N THR A 441 8.62 31.77 -13.74
CA THR A 441 10.05 31.98 -13.49
C THR A 441 10.25 32.51 -12.09
N LEU A 442 11.10 31.83 -11.32
CA LEU A 442 11.51 32.24 -9.98
C LEU A 442 12.94 32.77 -10.04
N VAL A 443 13.15 33.96 -9.47
CA VAL A 443 14.45 34.62 -9.41
C VAL A 443 14.79 34.88 -7.96
N GLY A 444 15.95 34.44 -7.50
CA GLY A 444 16.35 34.57 -6.11
C GLY A 444 17.86 34.52 -5.92
N LYS A 445 18.36 35.22 -4.90
CA LYS A 445 19.76 35.14 -4.51
C LYS A 445 20.01 33.86 -3.72
N VAL A 446 20.89 33.00 -4.22
CA VAL A 446 21.29 31.77 -3.52
C VAL A 446 22.28 32.12 -2.41
N PRO A 447 22.12 31.61 -1.17
CA PRO A 447 23.08 31.87 -0.10
C PRO A 447 24.49 31.36 -0.44
N SER A 448 25.54 32.18 -0.24
CA SER A 448 26.93 31.78 -0.50
C SER A 448 27.37 30.54 0.29
N LYS A 449 26.74 30.28 1.45
CA LYS A 449 27.02 29.11 2.28
C LYS A 449 26.61 27.77 1.63
N TRP A 450 25.83 27.80 0.55
CA TRP A 450 25.42 26.60 -0.18
C TRP A 450 26.43 26.18 -1.27
N ALA A 451 27.52 26.92 -1.45
CA ALA A 451 28.59 26.53 -2.37
C ALA A 451 29.10 25.11 -2.04
N GLY A 452 29.08 24.23 -3.03
CA GLY A 452 29.49 22.84 -2.90
C GLY A 452 28.53 21.92 -2.12
N GLN A 453 27.41 22.43 -1.61
CA GLN A 453 26.37 21.61 -0.98
C GLN A 453 25.40 21.10 -2.06
N GLU A 454 24.96 19.85 -1.93
CA GLU A 454 23.82 19.36 -2.71
C GLU A 454 22.52 19.89 -2.11
N VAL A 455 21.73 20.54 -2.94
CA VAL A 455 20.42 21.09 -2.61
C VAL A 455 19.39 20.42 -3.50
N LEU A 456 18.37 19.87 -2.86
CA LEU A 456 17.22 19.27 -3.51
C LEU A 456 16.17 20.37 -3.72
N ILE A 457 15.62 20.46 -4.92
CA ILE A 457 14.61 21.47 -5.25
C ILE A 457 13.45 20.79 -5.98
N GLN A 458 12.23 21.12 -5.56
CA GLN A 458 11.00 20.63 -6.17
C GLN A 458 9.96 21.74 -6.24
N GLY A 459 9.06 21.67 -7.21
CA GLY A 459 7.94 22.58 -7.39
C GLY A 459 6.67 21.96 -6.84
N LEU A 460 5.79 22.79 -6.29
CA LEU A 460 4.47 22.40 -5.82
C LEU A 460 3.40 23.39 -6.30
N VAL A 461 2.31 22.90 -6.89
CA VAL A 461 1.06 23.64 -7.08
C VAL A 461 0.03 23.08 -6.11
N SER A 462 -0.02 23.66 -4.91
CA SER A 462 -0.79 23.11 -3.78
C SER A 462 -2.30 23.05 -4.01
N SER A 463 -2.85 23.83 -4.94
CA SER A 463 -4.27 23.81 -5.27
C SER A 463 -4.69 22.59 -6.10
N GLU A 464 -3.73 21.98 -6.78
CA GLU A 464 -3.92 20.86 -7.72
C GLU A 464 -3.22 19.59 -7.21
N CYS A 465 -2.45 19.67 -6.11
CA CYS A 465 -1.59 18.59 -5.62
C CYS A 465 -0.53 18.13 -6.62
N ASP A 466 -0.24 19.01 -7.58
CA ASP A 466 0.75 18.78 -8.62
C ASP A 466 2.16 19.07 -8.10
N ILE A 467 3.07 18.18 -8.43
CA ILE A 467 4.49 18.30 -8.11
C ILE A 467 5.33 18.26 -9.38
N SER A 468 6.51 18.87 -9.31
CA SER A 468 7.49 18.75 -10.38
C SER A 468 8.38 17.52 -10.21
N ASN A 469 9.21 17.28 -11.23
CA ASN A 469 10.41 16.46 -11.03
C ASN A 469 11.28 17.05 -9.93
N LEU A 470 12.02 16.20 -9.23
CA LEU A 470 13.09 16.62 -8.34
C LEU A 470 14.29 17.08 -9.18
N ILE A 471 14.90 18.20 -8.81
CA ILE A 471 16.23 18.57 -9.31
C ILE A 471 17.22 18.57 -8.16
N VAL A 472 18.38 17.96 -8.39
CA VAL A 472 19.52 17.97 -7.48
C VAL A 472 20.51 19.00 -8.02
N VAL A 473 20.90 19.95 -7.17
CA VAL A 473 21.79 21.06 -7.57
C VAL A 473 22.97 21.13 -6.62
N LYS A 474 24.17 21.15 -7.18
CA LYS A 474 25.39 21.51 -6.45
C LYS A 474 25.88 22.86 -6.93
N PHE A 475 25.58 23.91 -6.17
CA PHE A 475 25.96 25.27 -6.56
C PHE A 475 27.48 25.44 -6.52
N GLU A 476 28.03 26.08 -7.54
CA GLU A 476 29.46 26.43 -7.63
C GLU A 476 29.87 27.53 -6.64
#